data_AF-A0A1I6IJF0-F1
#
_entry.id   AF-A0A1I6IJF0-F1
#
_cell.length_a   1.000
_cell.length_b   1.000
_cell.length_c   1.000
_cell.angle_alpha   90.00
_cell.angle_beta   90.00
_cell.angle_gamma   90.00
#
_symmetry.space_group_name_H-M   'P 1'
#
loop_
_entity.id
_entity.type
_entity.pdbx_description
1 polymer ?
#
loop_
_entity_poly.entity_id
_entity_poly.type
_entity_poly.pdbx_seq_one_letter_code
_entity_poly.pdbx_strand_id
1 'polypeptide(L)'
;MLGIVATLSLVPAAPIPTALAGGTDSVEDAQTIEVADGVEAQQVSHESYTAATGAQTLVAGGTNVDWAKLVLIDGDWPVTEENITFMMRWTRQENGADNWWNRNNPLNNGQGSGGGSGLGSYVDLVEAAYYAAENIKSGRYPEVDAALQRGDSADATAQAIWASPWASSHYGYGTHWSSRPYEVVEAPAEAWGR
;
A
#
# COMPACT_ATOMS: atom_id res chain seq x y z
N MET A 1 4.87 75.47 -24.75
CA MET A 1 4.21 74.17 -24.44
C MET A 1 4.91 73.10 -25.26
N LEU A 2 5.63 72.19 -24.60
CA LEU A 2 6.29 71.03 -25.21
C LEU A 2 5.41 69.80 -24.90
N GLY A 3 4.97 69.06 -25.92
CA GLY A 3 4.19 67.83 -25.77
C GLY A 3 5.07 66.60 -26.02
N ILE A 4 5.16 65.70 -25.04
CA ILE A 4 5.85 64.41 -25.15
C ILE A 4 4.90 63.41 -25.81
N VAL A 5 5.37 62.73 -26.85
CA VAL A 5 4.67 61.60 -27.51
C VAL A 5 5.26 60.31 -26.95
N ALA A 6 4.41 59.43 -26.40
CA ALA A 6 4.78 58.09 -25.96
C ALA A 6 4.27 57.06 -26.99
N THR A 7 5.15 56.16 -27.44
CA THR A 7 4.81 55.01 -28.29
C THR A 7 4.55 53.78 -27.42
N LEU A 8 3.35 53.18 -27.49
CA LEU A 8 3.07 51.86 -26.95
C LEU A 8 3.30 50.78 -28.04
N SER A 9 4.02 49.72 -27.72
CA SER A 9 3.98 48.46 -28.48
C SER A 9 3.06 47.47 -27.77
N LEU A 10 2.09 46.90 -28.51
CA LEU A 10 1.30 45.76 -28.05
C LEU A 10 2.05 44.48 -28.42
N VAL A 11 2.47 43.70 -27.42
CA VAL A 11 2.93 42.33 -27.62
C VAL A 11 1.70 41.40 -27.56
N PRO A 12 1.54 40.43 -28.47
CA PRO A 12 0.42 39.49 -28.40
C PRO A 12 0.57 38.61 -27.16
N ALA A 13 -0.50 38.47 -26.39
CA ALA A 13 -0.55 37.55 -25.25
C ALA A 13 -0.47 36.10 -25.76
N ALA A 14 0.53 35.35 -25.30
CA ALA A 14 0.61 33.91 -25.52
C ALA A 14 -0.57 33.19 -24.82
N PRO A 15 -1.07 32.07 -25.35
CA PRO A 15 -2.16 31.33 -24.73
C PRO A 15 -1.72 30.76 -23.37
N ILE A 16 -2.55 30.95 -22.35
CA ILE A 16 -2.37 30.39 -21.00
C ILE A 16 -2.64 28.87 -21.08
N PRO A 17 -1.69 27.99 -20.73
CA PRO A 17 -2.01 26.58 -20.52
C PRO A 17 -2.91 26.45 -19.30
N THR A 18 -4.01 25.72 -19.44
CA THR A 18 -4.98 25.43 -18.37
C THR A 18 -4.30 24.63 -17.27
N ALA A 19 -3.83 25.32 -16.21
CA ALA A 19 -3.54 24.69 -14.94
C ALA A 19 -4.86 24.39 -14.23
N LEU A 20 -5.01 23.16 -13.71
CA LEU A 20 -6.15 22.76 -12.89
C LEU A 20 -6.30 23.74 -11.72
N ALA A 21 -7.52 24.24 -11.53
CA ALA A 21 -7.89 25.05 -10.39
C ALA A 21 -7.77 24.21 -9.10
N GLY A 22 -6.65 24.38 -8.39
CA GLY A 22 -6.49 24.01 -6.99
C GLY A 22 -7.10 25.11 -6.11
N GLY A 23 -7.81 24.68 -5.05
CA GLY A 23 -8.59 25.55 -4.18
C GLY A 23 -7.82 26.72 -3.58
N THR A 24 -8.56 27.79 -3.30
CA THR A 24 -8.08 28.96 -2.57
C THR A 24 -7.81 28.58 -1.11
N ASP A 25 -6.57 28.25 -0.79
CA ASP A 25 -6.04 28.39 0.56
C ASP A 25 -5.16 29.65 0.57
N SER A 26 -5.67 30.71 1.21
CA SER A 26 -4.95 31.95 1.42
C SER A 26 -3.82 31.73 2.41
N VAL A 27 -2.61 31.52 1.90
CA VAL A 27 -1.36 31.65 2.65
C VAL A 27 -0.93 33.12 2.56
N GLU A 28 -1.17 33.88 3.62
CA GLU A 28 -0.58 35.22 3.76
C GLU A 28 0.94 35.09 3.97
N ASP A 29 1.69 35.99 3.33
CA ASP A 29 3.14 35.97 3.01
C ASP A 29 3.57 34.95 1.93
N ALA A 30 3.26 35.28 0.67
CA ALA A 30 3.79 34.59 -0.49
C ALA A 30 5.32 34.83 -0.63
N GLN A 31 6.12 33.83 -0.28
CA GLN A 31 7.51 33.77 -0.74
C GLN A 31 7.54 33.62 -2.26
N THR A 32 8.16 34.57 -2.94
CA THR A 32 8.38 34.51 -4.38
C THR A 32 9.75 33.87 -4.64
N ILE A 33 9.77 32.71 -5.30
CA ILE A 33 11.00 32.08 -5.78
C ILE A 33 11.14 32.40 -7.27
N GLU A 34 12.17 33.17 -7.62
CA GLU A 34 12.55 33.38 -9.02
C GLU A 34 13.48 32.25 -9.48
N VAL A 35 13.07 31.55 -10.54
CA VAL A 35 13.90 30.54 -11.20
C VAL A 35 14.70 31.23 -12.30
N ALA A 36 16.03 31.06 -12.28
CA ALA A 36 16.91 31.65 -13.28
C ALA A 36 16.68 31.05 -14.68
N ASP A 37 16.77 31.90 -15.72
CA ASP A 37 16.71 31.46 -17.11
C ASP A 37 17.87 30.48 -17.40
N GLY A 38 17.53 29.22 -17.66
CA GLY A 38 18.49 28.13 -17.93
C GLY A 38 18.32 26.88 -17.07
N VAL A 39 17.37 26.87 -16.12
CA VAL A 39 16.98 25.63 -15.43
C VAL A 39 16.03 24.85 -16.33
N GLU A 40 16.50 23.76 -16.93
CA GLU A 40 15.59 22.82 -17.60
C GLU A 40 14.60 22.27 -16.57
N ALA A 41 13.30 22.32 -16.91
CA ALA A 41 12.28 21.69 -16.11
C ALA A 41 12.63 20.21 -15.95
N GLN A 42 13.01 19.81 -14.74
CA GLN A 42 13.31 18.43 -14.45
C GLN A 42 12.06 17.62 -14.77
N GLN A 43 12.13 16.75 -15.78
CA GLN A 43 11.03 15.86 -16.10
C GLN A 43 10.89 14.87 -14.95
N VAL A 44 9.95 15.15 -14.05
CA VAL A 44 9.51 14.18 -13.06
C VAL A 44 8.77 13.11 -13.84
N SER A 45 9.37 11.93 -13.97
CA SER A 45 8.69 10.77 -14.53
C SER A 45 7.51 10.41 -13.61
N HIS A 46 6.36 10.07 -14.20
CA HIS A 46 5.19 9.61 -13.46
C HIS A 46 5.50 8.38 -12.58
N GLU A 47 6.55 7.63 -12.94
CA GLU A 47 7.10 6.49 -12.21
C GLU A 47 7.73 6.87 -10.86
N SER A 48 8.15 8.12 -10.69
CA SER A 48 8.68 8.66 -9.43
C SER A 48 7.57 9.14 -8.48
N TYR A 49 6.31 9.07 -8.93
CA TYR A 49 5.12 9.42 -8.17
C TYR A 49 4.26 8.18 -7.91
N THR A 50 4.85 7.10 -7.39
CA THR A 50 4.10 6.31 -6.41
C THR A 50 3.95 7.20 -5.18
N ALA A 51 3.02 8.15 -5.23
CA ALA A 51 2.40 8.62 -4.01
C ALA A 51 2.00 7.34 -3.29
N ALA A 52 2.61 7.08 -2.13
CA ALA A 52 2.16 6.02 -1.26
C ALA A 52 0.65 6.22 -1.16
N THR A 53 -0.12 5.31 -1.76
CA THR A 53 -1.56 5.28 -1.62
C THR A 53 -1.78 5.26 -0.12
N GLY A 54 -2.13 6.41 0.46
CA GLY A 54 -2.17 6.56 1.91
C GLY A 54 -3.10 5.50 2.47
N ALA A 55 -2.90 5.07 3.71
CA ALA A 55 -3.71 4.01 4.32
C ALA A 55 -5.22 4.25 4.13
N GLN A 56 -5.66 5.51 4.17
CA GLN A 56 -7.05 5.92 3.92
C GLN A 56 -7.56 5.57 2.51
N THR A 57 -6.71 5.65 1.49
CA THR A 57 -7.10 5.30 0.11
C THR A 57 -7.20 3.77 -0.05
N LEU A 58 -6.32 3.00 0.61
CA LEU A 58 -6.41 1.54 0.66
C LEU A 58 -7.69 1.10 1.40
N VAL A 59 -7.98 1.72 2.54
CA VAL A 59 -9.22 1.49 3.31
C VAL A 59 -10.46 1.86 2.49
N ALA A 60 -10.41 2.93 1.69
CA ALA A 60 -11.51 3.30 0.80
C ALA A 60 -11.73 2.26 -0.30
N GLY A 61 -10.65 1.66 -0.84
CA GLY A 61 -10.70 0.59 -1.84
C GLY A 61 -11.32 -0.71 -1.33
N GLY A 62 -11.02 -1.09 -0.08
CA GLY A 62 -11.77 -2.11 0.65
C GLY A 62 -11.53 -3.56 0.21
N THR A 63 -10.52 -3.83 -0.62
CA THR A 63 -10.24 -5.17 -1.16
C THR A 63 -9.20 -5.95 -0.35
N ASN A 64 -9.15 -7.26 -0.54
CA ASN A 64 -8.06 -8.11 -0.04
C ASN A 64 -6.68 -7.65 -0.54
N VAL A 65 -6.57 -7.11 -1.76
CA VAL A 65 -5.32 -6.52 -2.26
C VAL A 65 -4.95 -5.27 -1.49
N ASP A 66 -5.91 -4.43 -1.14
CA ASP A 66 -5.66 -3.23 -0.33
C ASP A 66 -5.22 -3.61 1.09
N TRP A 67 -5.83 -4.65 1.66
CA TRP A 67 -5.42 -5.20 2.95
C TRP A 67 -3.99 -5.76 2.91
N ALA A 68 -3.65 -6.53 1.87
CA ALA A 68 -2.30 -7.04 1.67
C ALA A 68 -1.27 -5.91 1.58
N LYS A 69 -1.59 -4.81 0.88
CA LYS A 69 -0.72 -3.63 0.80
C LYS A 69 -0.55 -2.94 2.15
N LEU A 70 -1.62 -2.83 2.95
CA LEU A 70 -1.51 -2.29 4.31
C LEU A 70 -0.54 -3.11 5.17
N VAL A 71 -0.63 -4.44 5.15
CA VAL A 71 0.32 -5.30 5.88
C VAL A 71 1.76 -5.04 5.44
N LEU A 72 2.00 -4.91 4.13
CA LEU A 72 3.33 -4.65 3.59
C LEU A 72 3.87 -3.29 4.04
N ILE A 73 3.02 -2.26 4.04
CA ILE A 73 3.36 -0.91 4.51
C ILE A 73 3.64 -0.90 6.02
N ASP A 74 2.76 -1.48 6.84
CA ASP A 74 2.94 -1.54 8.30
C ASP A 74 4.18 -2.37 8.68
N GLY A 75 4.51 -3.36 7.85
CA GLY A 75 5.71 -4.18 7.99
C GLY A 75 7.01 -3.51 7.55
N ASP A 76 6.94 -2.37 6.87
CA ASP A 76 8.09 -1.72 6.20
C ASP A 76 8.73 -2.62 5.11
N TRP A 77 7.92 -3.42 4.43
CA TRP A 77 8.34 -4.24 3.30
C TRP A 77 8.02 -3.59 1.95
N PRO A 78 8.80 -3.85 0.91
CA PRO A 78 8.48 -3.40 -0.45
C PRO A 78 7.09 -3.88 -0.91
N VAL A 79 6.30 -2.96 -1.48
CA VAL A 79 4.99 -3.27 -2.07
C VAL A 79 5.19 -3.73 -3.52
N THR A 80 5.79 -4.90 -3.72
CA THR A 80 6.00 -5.52 -5.03
C THR A 80 4.87 -6.48 -5.40
N GLU A 81 4.72 -6.78 -6.69
CA GLU A 81 3.72 -7.77 -7.15
C GLU A 81 3.95 -9.15 -6.52
N GLU A 82 5.21 -9.53 -6.28
CA GLU A 82 5.57 -10.80 -5.65
C GLU A 82 5.14 -10.85 -4.19
N ASN A 83 5.36 -9.77 -3.42
CA ASN A 83 4.90 -9.69 -2.04
C ASN A 83 3.37 -9.65 -1.93
N ILE A 84 2.71 -8.89 -2.81
CA ILE A 84 1.24 -8.87 -2.90
C ILE A 84 0.73 -10.28 -3.23
N THR A 85 1.31 -10.94 -4.22
CA THR A 85 0.94 -12.29 -4.63
C THR A 85 1.07 -13.28 -3.47
N PHE A 86 2.17 -13.23 -2.71
CA PHE A 86 2.35 -14.06 -1.52
C PHE A 86 1.24 -13.81 -0.49
N MET A 87 1.01 -12.55 -0.11
CA MET A 87 0.01 -12.19 0.90
C MET A 87 -1.39 -12.64 0.51
N MET A 88 -1.74 -12.45 -0.76
CA MET A 88 -3.03 -12.85 -1.32
C MET A 88 -3.20 -14.37 -1.33
N ARG A 89 -2.15 -15.12 -1.68
CA ARG A 89 -2.18 -16.59 -1.66
C ARG A 89 -2.28 -17.12 -0.22
N TRP A 90 -1.58 -16.51 0.73
CA TRP A 90 -1.63 -16.91 2.14
C TRP A 90 -3.01 -16.64 2.74
N THR A 91 -3.56 -15.44 2.53
CA THR A 91 -4.90 -15.07 2.99
C THR A 91 -5.97 -16.07 2.51
N ARG A 92 -5.89 -16.47 1.23
CA ARG A 92 -6.77 -17.51 0.69
C ARG A 92 -6.58 -18.86 1.35
N GLN A 93 -5.34 -19.21 1.72
CA GLN A 93 -5.04 -20.48 2.36
C GLN A 93 -5.65 -20.57 3.77
N GLU A 94 -5.75 -19.44 4.48
CA GLU A 94 -6.29 -19.37 5.83
C GLU A 94 -7.82 -19.34 5.89
N ASN A 95 -8.46 -18.47 5.10
CA ASN A 95 -9.90 -18.21 5.21
C ASN A 95 -10.70 -18.47 3.92
N GLY A 96 -10.05 -18.84 2.82
CA GLY A 96 -10.68 -18.84 1.50
C GLY A 96 -10.75 -17.45 0.87
N ALA A 97 -11.15 -17.38 -0.41
CA ALA A 97 -11.18 -16.12 -1.15
C ALA A 97 -12.48 -15.32 -0.91
N ASP A 98 -13.60 -16.02 -0.67
CA ASP A 98 -14.95 -15.49 -0.57
C ASP A 98 -15.33 -15.00 0.83
N ASN A 99 -14.54 -15.34 1.85
CA ASN A 99 -14.73 -14.91 3.23
C ASN A 99 -13.39 -14.56 3.90
N TRP A 100 -12.49 -13.95 3.14
CA TRP A 100 -11.11 -13.69 3.57
C TRP A 100 -11.00 -12.79 4.81
N TRP A 101 -12.03 -11.97 5.09
CA TRP A 101 -12.10 -11.05 6.23
C TRP A 101 -12.69 -11.67 7.49
N ASN A 102 -12.88 -12.99 7.55
CA ASN A 102 -13.51 -13.69 8.66
C ASN A 102 -12.91 -13.26 10.03
N ARG A 103 -13.77 -12.80 10.96
CA ARG A 103 -13.39 -12.25 12.28
C ARG A 103 -12.39 -11.07 12.23
N ASN A 104 -12.35 -10.36 11.09
CA ASN A 104 -11.32 -9.40 10.75
C ASN A 104 -9.91 -9.97 10.91
N ASN A 105 -9.68 -11.27 10.67
CA ASN A 105 -8.36 -11.89 10.85
C ASN A 105 -7.94 -12.70 9.62
N PRO A 106 -7.51 -12.03 8.54
CA PRO A 106 -7.24 -12.69 7.27
C PRO A 106 -6.15 -13.76 7.28
N LEU A 107 -5.15 -13.65 8.18
CA LEU A 107 -4.09 -14.64 8.33
C LEU A 107 -4.30 -15.61 9.50
N ASN A 108 -5.47 -15.58 10.15
CA ASN A 108 -5.77 -16.44 11.29
C ASN A 108 -4.65 -16.44 12.35
N ASN A 109 -4.14 -15.23 12.64
CA ASN A 109 -3.03 -15.05 13.56
C ASN A 109 -3.53 -14.62 14.95
N GLY A 110 -2.70 -14.83 15.98
CA GLY A 110 -3.04 -14.55 17.37
C GLY A 110 -2.17 -13.47 18.01
N GLN A 111 -1.52 -12.62 17.22
CA GLN A 111 -0.71 -11.52 17.75
C GLN A 111 -1.63 -10.38 18.18
N GLY A 112 -1.45 -9.84 19.40
CA GLY A 112 -2.31 -8.76 19.91
C GLY A 112 -3.75 -9.16 20.29
N SER A 113 -4.22 -10.35 19.88
CA SER A 113 -5.56 -10.87 20.16
C SER A 113 -5.54 -12.40 20.32
N GLY A 114 -6.58 -13.00 20.93
CA GLY A 114 -6.76 -14.47 20.94
C GLY A 114 -5.78 -15.27 21.81
N GLY A 115 -5.03 -14.63 22.72
CA GLY A 115 -4.22 -15.30 23.74
C GLY A 115 -3.13 -16.25 23.21
N GLY A 116 -2.68 -16.06 21.96
CA GLY A 116 -1.69 -16.91 21.30
C GLY A 116 -2.24 -18.19 20.67
N SER A 117 -3.56 -18.38 20.59
CA SER A 117 -4.19 -19.59 20.04
C SER A 117 -4.39 -19.61 18.52
N GLY A 118 -4.01 -18.54 17.80
CA GLY A 118 -4.34 -18.37 16.37
C GLY A 118 -5.81 -17.99 16.11
N LEU A 119 -6.69 -18.06 17.12
CA LEU A 119 -8.10 -17.71 17.01
C LEU A 119 -8.36 -16.23 17.35
N GLY A 120 -7.44 -15.35 16.98
CA GLY A 120 -7.60 -13.91 17.19
C GLY A 120 -8.80 -13.35 16.41
N SER A 121 -9.31 -12.23 16.92
CA SER A 121 -10.22 -11.34 16.21
C SER A 121 -9.81 -9.89 16.48
N TYR A 122 -9.91 -9.04 15.48
CA TYR A 122 -9.55 -7.62 15.59
C TYR A 122 -10.77 -6.74 15.41
N VAL A 123 -10.67 -5.49 15.85
CA VAL A 123 -11.79 -4.53 15.75
C VAL A 123 -12.15 -4.31 14.29
N ASP A 124 -11.15 -4.14 13.43
CA ASP A 124 -11.29 -3.97 11.98
C ASP A 124 -10.06 -4.53 11.24
N LEU A 125 -10.13 -4.48 9.90
CA LEU A 125 -9.09 -4.95 9.01
C LEU A 125 -7.82 -4.07 9.02
N VAL A 126 -7.90 -2.82 9.49
CA VAL A 126 -6.73 -1.93 9.64
C VAL A 126 -5.89 -2.40 10.82
N GLU A 127 -6.52 -2.63 11.97
CA GLU A 127 -5.86 -3.21 13.14
C GLU A 127 -5.32 -4.61 12.85
N ALA A 128 -6.08 -5.41 12.09
CA ALA A 128 -5.63 -6.73 11.66
C ALA A 128 -4.37 -6.69 10.79
N ALA A 129 -4.26 -5.69 9.90
CA ALA A 129 -3.08 -5.52 9.05
C ALA A 129 -1.83 -5.21 9.87
N TYR A 130 -1.96 -4.28 10.83
CA TYR A 130 -0.90 -3.94 11.77
C TYR A 130 -0.42 -5.16 12.57
N TYR A 131 -1.33 -5.93 13.15
CA TYR A 131 -0.94 -7.10 13.94
C TYR A 131 -0.42 -8.26 13.11
N ALA A 132 -0.87 -8.41 11.85
CA ALA A 132 -0.27 -9.36 10.91
C ALA A 132 1.19 -9.01 10.64
N ALA A 133 1.50 -7.73 10.40
CA ALA A 133 2.87 -7.25 10.23
C ALA A 133 3.72 -7.49 11.48
N GLU A 134 3.23 -7.10 12.67
CA GLU A 134 3.90 -7.33 13.95
C GLU A 134 4.17 -8.83 14.22
N ASN A 135 3.24 -9.71 13.85
CA ASN A 135 3.41 -11.15 14.02
C ASN A 135 4.57 -11.69 13.17
N ILE A 136 4.67 -11.25 11.91
CA ILE A 136 5.77 -11.64 11.02
C ILE A 136 7.10 -11.07 11.54
N LYS A 137 7.12 -9.81 11.99
CA LYS A 137 8.30 -9.12 12.54
C LYS A 137 8.68 -9.56 13.95
N SER A 138 7.86 -10.36 14.62
CA SER A 138 8.09 -10.76 16.01
C SER A 138 9.33 -11.65 16.23
N GLY A 139 10.06 -12.00 15.17
CA GLY A 139 11.15 -12.99 15.18
C GLY A 139 10.70 -14.44 15.11
N ARG A 140 9.40 -14.72 15.02
CA ARG A 140 8.85 -16.09 14.82
C ARG A 140 8.99 -16.58 13.39
N TYR A 141 9.04 -15.66 12.42
CA TYR A 141 9.09 -15.96 11.00
C TYR A 141 10.28 -15.27 10.30
N PRO A 142 11.53 -15.45 10.79
CA PRO A 142 12.68 -14.69 10.30
C PRO A 142 12.93 -14.89 8.80
N GLU A 143 12.69 -16.09 8.27
CA GLU A 143 12.83 -16.37 6.84
C GLU A 143 11.73 -15.74 5.98
N VAL A 144 10.51 -15.58 6.54
CA VAL A 144 9.39 -14.91 5.85
C VAL A 144 9.68 -13.42 5.79
N ASP A 145 10.07 -12.82 6.92
CA ASP A 145 10.49 -11.42 7.01
C ASP A 145 11.62 -11.11 6.01
N ALA A 146 12.68 -11.92 6.01
CA ALA A 146 13.80 -11.77 5.08
C ALA A 146 13.38 -11.94 3.60
N ALA A 147 12.41 -12.81 3.29
CA ALA A 147 11.90 -12.99 1.94
C ALA A 147 11.03 -11.80 1.50
N LEU A 148 10.15 -11.31 2.37
CA LEU A 148 9.36 -10.09 2.13
C LEU A 148 10.27 -8.87 1.92
N GLN A 149 11.36 -8.76 2.68
CA GLN A 149 12.33 -7.68 2.52
C GLN A 149 13.01 -7.68 1.14
N ARG A 150 13.24 -8.86 0.54
CA ARG A 150 13.75 -8.97 -0.84
C ARG A 150 12.67 -8.64 -1.86
N GLY A 151 11.44 -9.09 -1.61
CA GLY A 151 10.28 -8.77 -2.44
C GLY A 151 10.33 -9.31 -3.87
N ASP A 152 11.09 -10.38 -4.10
CA ASP A 152 11.50 -10.85 -5.43
C ASP A 152 10.86 -12.19 -5.87
N SER A 153 10.19 -12.91 -4.96
CA SER A 153 9.52 -14.18 -5.31
C SER A 153 8.44 -14.58 -4.32
N ALA A 154 7.19 -14.61 -4.78
CA ALA A 154 6.06 -15.09 -3.98
C ALA A 154 6.23 -16.56 -3.58
N ASP A 155 6.80 -17.37 -4.48
CA ASP A 155 7.02 -18.80 -4.26
C ASP A 155 8.13 -19.04 -3.23
N ALA A 156 9.20 -18.23 -3.21
CA ALA A 156 10.23 -18.32 -2.18
C ALA A 156 9.76 -17.79 -0.81
N THR A 157 8.80 -16.86 -0.78
CA THR A 157 8.17 -16.43 0.48
C THR A 157 7.17 -17.48 1.00
N ALA A 158 6.39 -18.12 0.11
CA ALA A 158 5.57 -19.30 0.44
C ALA A 158 6.45 -20.46 0.95
N GLN A 159 7.58 -20.66 0.25
CA GLN A 159 8.87 -21.17 0.69
C GLN A 159 9.19 -21.15 2.20
N ALA A 160 9.21 -19.93 2.72
CA ALA A 160 9.62 -19.67 4.08
C ALA A 160 8.49 -20.01 5.06
N ILE A 161 7.24 -19.70 4.72
CA ILE A 161 6.13 -19.90 5.66
C ILE A 161 5.86 -21.37 5.92
N TRP A 162 5.73 -22.22 4.91
CA TRP A 162 5.38 -23.64 5.07
C TRP A 162 6.49 -24.49 5.75
N ALA A 163 7.69 -23.92 5.88
CA ALA A 163 8.88 -24.48 6.51
C ALA A 163 9.12 -23.86 7.89
N SER A 164 8.36 -22.81 8.24
CA SER A 164 8.41 -22.19 9.56
C SER A 164 7.98 -23.20 10.63
N PRO A 165 8.49 -23.06 11.87
CA PRO A 165 8.08 -23.92 12.98
C PRO A 165 6.57 -23.91 13.27
N TRP A 166 5.89 -22.79 13.00
CA TRP A 166 4.45 -22.64 13.22
C TRP A 166 3.62 -23.38 12.17
N ALA A 167 3.98 -23.26 10.89
CA ALA A 167 3.22 -23.88 9.80
C ALA A 167 3.75 -25.27 9.38
N SER A 168 4.74 -25.81 10.10
CA SER A 168 5.35 -27.10 9.74
C SER A 168 4.27 -28.17 9.63
N SER A 169 4.19 -28.79 8.45
CA SER A 169 3.13 -29.75 8.04
C SER A 169 1.71 -29.20 7.90
N HIS A 170 1.40 -27.96 8.33
CA HIS A 170 0.06 -27.36 8.21
C HIS A 170 -0.38 -27.24 6.74
N TYR A 171 0.54 -26.82 5.86
CA TYR A 171 0.33 -26.82 4.41
C TYR A 171 0.91 -28.08 3.72
N GLY A 172 1.20 -29.14 4.47
CA GLY A 172 1.82 -30.37 3.95
C GLY A 172 3.17 -30.14 3.27
N TYR A 173 4.00 -29.24 3.81
CA TYR A 173 5.23 -28.74 3.18
C TYR A 173 5.00 -28.24 1.74
N GLY A 174 3.81 -27.70 1.48
CA GLY A 174 3.44 -27.14 0.18
C GLY A 174 2.54 -27.96 -0.69
N THR A 175 2.36 -29.23 -0.37
CA THR A 175 1.49 -30.09 -1.17
C THR A 175 0.03 -29.61 -1.15
N HIS A 176 -0.37 -28.83 -0.14
CA HIS A 176 -1.71 -28.22 -0.04
C HIS A 176 -1.73 -26.72 -0.39
N TRP A 177 -0.59 -26.13 -0.76
CA TRP A 177 -0.51 -24.71 -1.09
C TRP A 177 -0.92 -24.48 -2.54
N SER A 178 -1.86 -23.55 -2.76
CA SER A 178 -2.25 -23.19 -4.11
C SER A 178 -1.42 -22.02 -4.64
N SER A 179 -0.80 -22.19 -5.81
CA SER A 179 -0.15 -21.11 -6.58
C SER A 179 -1.08 -20.46 -7.61
N ARG A 180 -2.36 -20.86 -7.66
CA ARG A 180 -3.33 -20.29 -8.61
C ARG A 180 -3.42 -18.75 -8.44
N PRO A 181 -3.73 -18.02 -9.54
CA PRO A 181 -4.00 -16.58 -9.46
C PRO A 181 -4.98 -16.25 -8.35
N TYR A 182 -4.76 -15.13 -7.67
CA TYR A 182 -5.68 -14.66 -6.65
C TYR A 182 -6.88 -13.93 -7.28
N GLU A 183 -7.97 -13.88 -6.53
CA GLU A 183 -9.16 -13.12 -6.87
C GLU A 183 -9.15 -11.84 -6.05
N VAL A 184 -9.54 -10.72 -6.66
CA VAL A 184 -9.72 -9.46 -5.95
C VAL A 184 -11.15 -9.42 -5.44
N VAL A 185 -11.31 -9.40 -4.12
CA VAL A 185 -12.61 -9.49 -3.46
C VAL A 185 -12.72 -8.37 -2.43
N GLU A 186 -13.79 -7.59 -2.53
CA GLU A 186 -14.13 -6.54 -1.58
C GLU A 186 -14.72 -7.14 -0.30
N ALA A 187 -14.30 -6.65 0.86
CA ALA A 187 -14.94 -6.95 2.14
C ALA A 187 -16.01 -5.89 2.48
N PRO A 188 -17.03 -6.24 3.29
CA PRO A 188 -18.04 -5.28 3.74
C PRO A 188 -17.43 -4.04 4.41
N ALA A 189 -18.07 -2.87 4.25
CA ALA A 189 -17.55 -1.59 4.75
C ALA A 189 -17.30 -1.61 6.27
N GLU A 190 -18.15 -2.29 7.02
CA GLU A 190 -18.04 -2.43 8.47
C GLU A 190 -16.78 -3.19 8.91
N ALA A 191 -16.26 -4.10 8.08
CA ALA A 191 -15.00 -4.81 8.36
C ALA A 191 -13.79 -3.85 8.32
N TRP A 192 -13.95 -2.70 7.66
CA TRP A 192 -12.96 -1.63 7.57
C TRP A 192 -13.18 -0.50 8.57
N GLY A 193 -14.13 -0.64 9.50
CA GLY A 193 -14.49 0.41 10.45
C GLY A 193 -15.21 1.60 9.83
N ARG A 194 -15.89 1.40 8.68
CA ARG A 194 -16.65 2.41 7.95
C ARG A 194 -18.15 2.28 8.15
#